data_AF-A0A2E4W5L0-F1
#
_entry.id   AF-A0A2E4W5L0-F1
#
_cell.length_a   1.000
_cell.length_b   1.000
_cell.length_c   1.000
_cell.angle_alpha   90.00
_cell.angle_beta   90.00
_cell.angle_gamma   90.00
#
_symmetry.space_group_name_H-M   'P 1'
#
loop_
_entity.id
_entity.type
_entity.pdbx_description
1 polymer ?
#
loop_
_entity_poly.entity_id
_entity_poly.type
_entity_poly.pdbx_seq_one_letter_code
_entity_poly.pdbx_strand_id
1 'polypeptide(L)'
;MFVPFYQRFQLPFLNVDDGAGGSGGSSEGDTGEGDTGEGGSFEPITSQDQLNRVIGSRIAKVKTQAEKLQSQLEAVKQEKRATLEHLKELEQNHSLSEEQREKNRSKIQELENSLMTEKERAEKRAKELSTKHQKELKALEDEKDTWRSRYENSSIERAIKDAALEHGAKVPNQIFSMLRGNTKLEEIVEDGQATGRFQSVTTIMGYGEDGENVTDFTLPTAEAIAKMREDGLNDNLFDSKQKAGTGRGGRTGTQRYTADRPPVPADFGGDMDAFKDAYDDWRKKFLT
;
A
#
# COMPACT_ATOMS: atom_id res chain seq x y z
N MET A 1 24.40 -18.88 -23.93
CA MET A 1 23.45 -18.21 -24.85
C MET A 1 22.25 -17.80 -24.02
N PHE A 2 22.29 -16.61 -23.43
CA PHE A 2 21.23 -16.08 -22.57
C PHE A 2 20.75 -14.77 -23.18
N VAL A 3 19.48 -14.74 -23.59
CA VAL A 3 18.81 -13.55 -24.11
C VAL A 3 18.19 -12.83 -22.91
N PRO A 4 18.50 -11.56 -22.64
CA PRO A 4 17.87 -10.84 -21.54
C PRO A 4 16.48 -10.37 -21.97
N PHE A 5 15.48 -10.80 -21.22
CA PHE A 5 14.08 -10.40 -21.37
C PHE A 5 13.87 -9.05 -20.66
N TYR A 6 14.16 -7.95 -21.36
CA TYR A 6 13.73 -6.62 -20.92
C TYR A 6 12.23 -6.45 -21.25
N GLN A 7 11.37 -6.68 -20.26
CA GLN A 7 10.01 -6.16 -20.30
C GLN A 7 10.07 -4.65 -20.16
N ARG A 8 10.01 -4.00 -21.32
CA ARG A 8 9.91 -2.56 -21.49
C ARG A 8 8.53 -2.14 -20.99
N PHE A 9 8.44 -1.62 -19.76
CA PHE A 9 7.29 -0.85 -19.31
C PHE A 9 7.18 0.38 -20.20
N GLN A 10 6.32 0.31 -21.22
CA GLN A 10 5.86 1.47 -21.96
C GLN A 10 4.94 2.27 -21.03
N LEU A 11 5.52 3.27 -20.37
CA LEU A 11 4.74 4.38 -19.83
C LEU A 11 4.02 5.05 -21.00
N PRO A 12 2.69 5.25 -20.95
CA PRO A 12 2.02 6.07 -21.93
C PRO A 12 2.54 7.50 -21.75
N PHE A 13 3.31 7.96 -22.74
CA PHE A 13 3.63 9.36 -22.89
C PHE A 13 2.32 10.15 -22.92
N LEU A 14 2.12 10.99 -21.91
CA LEU A 14 1.20 12.12 -21.96
C LEU A 14 1.67 13.03 -23.10
N ASN A 15 1.14 12.78 -24.30
CA ASN A 15 1.08 13.79 -25.35
C ASN A 15 0.11 14.87 -24.86
N VAL A 16 0.66 15.89 -24.20
CA VAL A 16 0.00 17.20 -24.10
C VAL A 16 0.08 17.78 -25.50
N ASP A 17 -0.95 17.46 -26.28
CA ASP A 17 -1.19 18.02 -27.60
C ASP A 17 -1.64 19.47 -27.40
N ASP A 18 -0.70 20.41 -27.51
CA ASP A 18 -0.95 21.84 -27.66
C ASP A 18 -1.60 22.07 -29.05
N GLY A 19 -2.87 21.70 -29.15
CA GLY A 19 -3.71 21.87 -30.32
C GLY A 19 -4.12 23.33 -30.54
N ALA A 20 -3.16 24.19 -30.83
CA ALA A 20 -3.37 25.47 -31.50
C ALA A 20 -3.63 25.19 -33.00
N GLY A 21 -4.88 24.84 -33.33
CA GLY A 21 -5.30 24.49 -34.68
C GLY A 21 -6.67 25.06 -34.99
N GLY A 22 -6.78 26.39 -35.04
CA GLY A 22 -7.93 27.04 -35.67
C GLY A 22 -7.85 26.85 -37.17
N SER A 23 -8.84 26.18 -37.77
CA SER A 23 -9.30 26.43 -39.15
C SER A 23 -10.48 25.50 -39.49
N GLY A 24 -11.58 26.10 -39.94
CA GLY A 24 -12.32 25.56 -41.08
C GLY A 24 -13.71 24.96 -40.83
N GLY A 25 -14.74 25.74 -41.15
CA GLY A 25 -16.07 25.28 -41.63
C GLY A 25 -17.04 24.83 -40.53
N SER A 26 -18.33 25.16 -40.54
CA SER A 26 -19.19 25.57 -41.66
C SER A 26 -20.35 26.39 -41.09
N SER A 27 -20.48 27.63 -41.53
CA SER A 27 -21.68 28.44 -41.30
C SER A 27 -22.70 28.06 -42.38
N GLU A 28 -23.62 27.17 -42.03
CA GLU A 28 -24.87 26.99 -42.77
C GLU A 28 -25.64 28.31 -42.75
N GLY A 29 -26.11 28.71 -43.92
CA GLY A 29 -26.72 30.00 -44.17
C GLY A 29 -28.04 30.15 -43.42
N ASP A 30 -28.12 31.19 -42.61
CA ASP A 30 -29.38 31.81 -42.25
C ASP A 30 -29.53 33.09 -43.09
N THR A 31 -30.55 33.07 -43.92
CA THR A 31 -30.97 34.12 -44.84
C THR A 31 -31.35 35.39 -44.07
N GLY A 32 -30.36 36.26 -43.87
CA GLY A 32 -30.56 37.63 -43.42
C GLY A 32 -31.36 38.42 -44.44
N GLU A 33 -32.60 38.71 -44.07
CA GLU A 33 -33.50 39.66 -44.73
C GLU A 33 -32.80 41.01 -44.90
N GLY A 34 -32.57 41.38 -46.17
CA GLY A 34 -31.82 42.56 -46.55
C GLY A 34 -32.54 43.83 -46.16
N ASP A 35 -32.02 44.51 -45.13
CA ASP A 35 -32.28 45.92 -44.88
C ASP A 35 -31.75 46.71 -46.08
N THR A 36 -32.68 47.22 -46.88
CA THR A 36 -32.43 48.02 -48.08
C THR A 36 -31.71 49.30 -47.68
N GLY A 37 -30.38 49.26 -47.78
CA GLY A 37 -29.49 50.40 -47.61
C GLY A 37 -29.84 51.50 -48.60
N GLU A 38 -30.46 52.54 -48.06
CA GLU A 38 -30.70 53.83 -48.69
C GLU A 38 -29.35 54.40 -49.17
N GLY A 39 -29.21 54.55 -50.50
CA GLY A 39 -28.01 55.05 -51.16
C GLY A 39 -27.74 56.51 -50.83
N GLY A 40 -27.13 56.76 -49.67
CA GLY A 40 -26.57 58.06 -49.33
C GLY A 40 -25.28 58.31 -50.11
N SER A 41 -25.29 59.32 -50.97
CA SER A 41 -24.12 59.84 -51.67
C SER A 41 -22.96 60.05 -50.68
N PHE A 42 -21.85 59.34 -50.88
CA PHE A 42 -20.65 59.51 -50.09
C PHE A 42 -19.96 60.81 -50.53
N GLU A 43 -20.35 61.94 -49.94
CA GLU A 43 -19.60 63.18 -50.08
C GLU A 43 -18.21 62.98 -49.45
N PRO A 44 -17.12 63.33 -50.16
CA PRO A 44 -15.78 63.21 -49.59
C PRO A 44 -15.67 64.09 -48.34
N ILE A 45 -15.21 63.49 -47.24
CA ILE A 45 -14.98 64.19 -45.97
C ILE A 45 -13.90 65.24 -46.24
N THR A 46 -14.28 66.52 -46.23
CA THR A 46 -13.39 67.62 -46.61
C THR A 46 -12.91 68.46 -45.42
N SER A 47 -13.42 68.20 -44.20
CA SER A 47 -13.00 68.91 -42.99
C SER A 47 -12.83 68.00 -41.76
N GLN A 48 -11.96 68.42 -40.83
CA GLN A 48 -11.71 67.74 -39.55
C GLN A 48 -12.99 67.63 -38.70
N ASP A 49 -13.90 68.59 -38.80
CA ASP A 49 -15.17 68.59 -38.08
C ASP A 49 -16.15 67.53 -38.59
N GLN A 50 -16.19 67.32 -39.91
CA GLN A 50 -16.99 66.23 -40.51
C GLN A 50 -16.43 64.86 -40.08
N LEU A 51 -15.11 64.71 -40.04
CA LEU A 51 -14.45 63.50 -39.56
C LEU A 51 -14.78 63.22 -38.08
N ASN A 52 -14.65 64.23 -37.21
CA ASN A 52 -14.98 64.12 -35.79
C ASN A 52 -16.44 63.76 -35.56
N ARG A 53 -17.37 64.27 -36.39
CA ARG A 53 -18.80 63.95 -36.31
C ARG A 53 -19.08 62.50 -36.71
N VAL A 54 -18.47 62.02 -37.79
CA VAL A 54 -18.60 60.62 -38.23
C VAL A 54 -18.00 59.67 -37.18
N ILE A 55 -16.81 59.98 -36.66
CA ILE A 55 -16.17 59.20 -35.59
C ILE A 55 -17.03 59.20 -34.32
N GLY A 56 -17.52 60.37 -33.88
CA GLY A 56 -18.37 60.50 -32.70
C GLY A 56 -19.68 59.71 -32.83
N SER A 57 -20.35 59.78 -33.99
CA SER A 57 -21.56 58.99 -34.24
C SER A 57 -21.31 57.48 -34.27
N ARG A 58 -20.15 57.05 -34.80
CA ARG A 58 -19.76 55.64 -34.83
C ARG A 58 -19.40 55.13 -33.44
N ILE A 59 -18.65 55.90 -32.65
CA ILE A 59 -18.34 55.58 -31.24
C ILE A 59 -19.64 55.50 -30.43
N ALA A 60 -20.59 56.43 -30.61
CA ALA A 60 -21.87 56.39 -29.93
C ALA A 60 -22.69 55.14 -30.30
N LYS A 61 -22.76 54.77 -31.58
CA LYS A 61 -23.43 53.53 -32.04
C LYS A 61 -22.77 52.27 -31.48
N VAL A 62 -21.44 52.21 -31.47
CA VAL A 62 -20.72 51.06 -30.90
C VAL A 62 -20.93 50.97 -29.39
N LYS A 63 -20.94 52.11 -28.69
CA LYS A 63 -21.20 52.16 -27.26
C LYS A 63 -22.61 51.68 -26.91
N THR A 64 -23.64 52.15 -27.62
CA THR A 64 -25.03 51.71 -27.38
C THR A 64 -25.23 50.24 -27.73
N GLN A 65 -24.58 49.73 -28.78
CA GLN A 65 -24.57 48.30 -29.09
C GLN A 65 -23.89 47.48 -27.99
N ALA A 66 -22.74 47.94 -27.47
CA ALA A 66 -22.04 47.28 -26.37
C ALA A 66 -22.87 47.24 -25.08
N GLU A 67 -23.53 48.35 -24.71
CA GLU A 67 -24.42 48.42 -23.55
C GLU A 67 -25.62 47.47 -23.68
N LYS A 68 -26.22 47.38 -24.89
CA LYS A 68 -27.32 46.44 -25.16
C LYS A 68 -26.87 44.98 -25.09
N LEU A 69 -25.69 44.65 -25.60
CA LEU A 69 -25.14 43.30 -25.50
C LEU A 69 -24.82 42.94 -24.05
N GLN A 70 -24.28 43.87 -23.27
CA GLN A 70 -24.02 43.65 -21.84
C GLN A 70 -25.31 43.39 -21.06
N SER A 71 -26.37 44.17 -21.29
CA SER A 71 -27.65 43.95 -20.60
C SER A 71 -28.30 42.62 -20.95
N GLN A 72 -28.22 42.20 -22.23
CA GLN A 72 -28.68 40.87 -22.65
C GLN A 72 -27.88 39.74 -21.99
N LEU A 73 -26.56 39.90 -21.87
CA LEU A 73 -25.69 38.89 -21.26
C LEU A 73 -25.98 38.74 -19.75
N GLU A 74 -26.23 39.85 -19.05
CA GLU A 74 -26.63 39.81 -17.64
C GLU A 74 -28.03 39.22 -17.44
N ALA A 75 -29.00 39.51 -18.32
CA ALA A 75 -30.32 38.90 -18.27
C ALA A 75 -30.25 37.37 -18.43
N VAL A 76 -29.49 36.88 -19.41
CA VAL A 76 -29.28 35.44 -19.62
C VAL A 76 -28.58 34.78 -18.42
N LYS A 77 -27.60 35.46 -17.79
CA LYS A 77 -26.98 34.95 -16.56
C LYS A 77 -27.96 34.86 -15.40
N GLN A 78 -28.84 35.85 -15.23
CA GLN A 78 -29.86 35.84 -14.17
C GLN A 78 -30.87 34.72 -14.37
N GLU A 79 -31.35 34.51 -15.61
CA GLU A 79 -32.24 33.39 -15.94
C GLU A 79 -31.57 32.05 -15.64
N LYS A 80 -30.31 31.87 -16.05
CA LYS A 80 -29.55 30.66 -15.72
C LYS A 80 -29.43 30.45 -14.21
N ARG A 81 -29.16 31.49 -13.42
CA ARG A 81 -29.12 31.38 -11.95
C ARG A 81 -30.47 30.99 -11.35
N ALA A 82 -31.56 31.62 -11.79
CA ALA A 82 -32.92 31.28 -11.35
C ALA A 82 -33.29 29.82 -11.68
N THR A 83 -32.96 29.34 -12.88
CA THR A 83 -33.18 27.94 -13.23
C THR A 83 -32.33 26.98 -12.38
N LEU A 84 -31.12 27.39 -12.00
CA LEU A 84 -30.24 26.62 -11.13
C LEU A 84 -30.82 26.48 -9.71
N GLU A 85 -31.32 27.57 -9.15
CA GLU A 85 -31.97 27.57 -7.83
C GLU A 85 -33.21 26.69 -7.83
N HIS A 86 -34.07 26.81 -8.84
CA HIS A 86 -35.25 25.97 -8.99
C HIS A 86 -34.89 24.48 -9.12
N LEU A 87 -33.85 24.13 -9.88
CA LEU A 87 -33.39 22.74 -9.99
C LEU A 87 -32.83 22.21 -8.67
N LYS A 88 -32.11 23.05 -7.89
CA LYS A 88 -31.61 22.67 -6.56
C LYS A 88 -32.74 22.47 -5.56
N GLU A 89 -33.78 23.30 -5.61
CA GLU A 89 -34.99 23.13 -4.79
C GLU A 89 -35.72 21.83 -5.15
N LEU A 90 -35.85 21.53 -6.46
CA LEU A 90 -36.41 20.27 -6.91
C LEU A 90 -35.59 19.06 -6.46
N GLU A 91 -34.26 19.13 -6.42
CA GLU A 91 -33.42 18.03 -5.90
C GLU A 91 -33.68 17.74 -4.42
N GLN A 92 -34.00 18.75 -3.62
CA GLN A 92 -34.35 18.61 -2.20
C GLN A 92 -35.72 17.98 -1.98
N ASN A 93 -36.60 18.00 -3.00
CA ASN A 93 -37.90 17.35 -2.92
C ASN A 93 -37.75 15.82 -3.03
N HIS A 94 -38.09 15.13 -1.94
CA HIS A 94 -37.98 13.67 -1.84
C HIS A 94 -38.93 12.89 -2.78
N SER A 95 -39.90 13.55 -3.41
CA SER A 95 -40.90 12.94 -4.31
C SER A 95 -40.37 12.58 -5.70
N LEU A 96 -39.15 13.00 -6.06
CA LEU A 96 -38.55 12.67 -7.36
C LEU A 96 -38.05 11.22 -7.43
N SER A 97 -38.27 10.61 -8.59
CA SER A 97 -37.64 9.33 -8.95
C SER A 97 -36.13 9.48 -9.13
N GLU A 98 -35.40 8.38 -9.02
CA GLU A 98 -33.93 8.35 -9.09
C GLU A 98 -33.40 8.82 -10.45
N GLU A 99 -34.08 8.46 -11.54
CA GLU A 99 -33.77 8.92 -12.91
C GLU A 99 -33.96 10.43 -13.07
N GLN A 100 -35.01 11.00 -12.48
CA GLN A 100 -35.23 12.45 -12.49
C GLN A 100 -34.17 13.20 -11.67
N ARG A 101 -33.71 12.62 -10.56
CA ARG A 101 -32.63 13.21 -9.75
C ARG A 101 -31.31 13.23 -10.52
N GLU A 102 -30.95 12.14 -11.19
CA GLU A 102 -29.71 12.09 -11.97
C GLU A 102 -29.74 13.07 -13.16
N LYS A 103 -30.89 13.17 -13.83
CA LYS A 103 -31.11 14.16 -14.90
C LYS A 103 -31.00 15.60 -14.38
N ASN A 104 -31.59 15.88 -13.21
CA ASN A 104 -31.50 17.19 -12.57
C ASN A 104 -30.05 17.51 -12.14
N ARG A 105 -29.32 16.54 -11.57
CA ARG A 105 -27.90 16.70 -11.21
C ARG A 105 -27.01 17.01 -12.40
N SER A 106 -27.18 16.27 -13.49
CA SER A 106 -26.44 16.52 -14.73
C SER A 106 -26.71 17.94 -15.25
N LYS A 107 -27.97 18.38 -15.21
CA LYS A 107 -28.36 19.73 -15.67
C LYS A 107 -27.89 20.85 -14.74
N ILE A 108 -27.87 20.62 -13.43
CA ILE A 108 -27.26 21.51 -12.42
C ILE A 108 -25.77 21.66 -12.73
N GLN A 109 -25.03 20.56 -12.94
CA GLN A 109 -23.61 20.62 -13.25
C GLN A 109 -23.31 21.36 -14.55
N GLU A 110 -24.12 21.14 -15.60
CA GLU A 110 -24.00 21.84 -16.88
C GLU A 110 -24.20 23.36 -16.71
N LEU A 111 -25.26 23.76 -16.02
CA LEU A 111 -25.56 25.17 -15.77
C LEU A 111 -24.48 25.84 -14.89
N GLU A 112 -24.02 25.17 -13.84
CA GLU A 112 -22.91 25.65 -12.98
C GLU A 112 -21.63 25.84 -13.80
N ASN A 113 -21.26 24.86 -14.64
CA ASN A 113 -20.09 24.96 -15.51
C ASN A 113 -20.23 26.10 -16.53
N SER A 114 -21.44 26.36 -17.03
CA SER A 114 -21.71 27.45 -17.99
C SER A 114 -21.68 28.84 -17.36
N LEU A 115 -21.96 28.94 -16.05
CA LEU A 115 -21.92 30.19 -15.29
C LEU A 115 -20.54 30.50 -14.72
N MET A 116 -19.71 29.48 -14.51
CA MET A 116 -18.34 29.67 -14.03
C MET A 116 -17.49 30.43 -15.05
N THR A 117 -16.72 31.39 -14.52
CA THR A 117 -15.66 32.09 -15.25
C THR A 117 -14.55 31.12 -15.63
N GLU A 118 -13.72 31.47 -16.61
CA GLU A 118 -12.57 30.63 -16.99
C GLU A 118 -11.62 30.39 -15.80
N LYS A 119 -11.44 31.41 -14.95
CA LYS A 119 -10.66 31.30 -13.72
C LYS A 119 -11.25 30.29 -12.75
N GLU A 120 -12.55 30.34 -12.48
CA GLU A 120 -13.23 29.38 -11.60
C GLU A 120 -13.21 27.96 -12.17
N ARG A 121 -13.37 27.80 -13.49
CA ARG A 121 -13.22 26.49 -14.15
C ARG A 121 -11.81 25.94 -14.02
N ALA A 122 -10.79 26.78 -14.17
CA ALA A 122 -9.40 26.39 -14.00
C ALA A 122 -9.11 25.97 -12.55
N GLU A 123 -9.60 26.72 -11.56
CA GLU A 123 -9.47 26.39 -10.14
C GLU A 123 -10.19 25.08 -9.78
N LYS A 124 -11.42 24.87 -10.29
CA LYS A 124 -12.16 23.62 -10.11
C LYS A 124 -11.41 22.42 -10.68
N ARG A 125 -10.92 22.53 -11.93
CA ARG A 125 -10.11 21.48 -12.56
C ARG A 125 -8.81 21.21 -11.81
N ALA A 126 -8.11 22.26 -11.37
CA ALA A 126 -6.89 22.12 -10.58
C ALA A 126 -7.17 21.39 -9.26
N LYS A 127 -8.27 21.69 -8.58
CA LYS A 127 -8.70 21.01 -7.35
C LYS A 127 -9.09 19.55 -7.61
N GLU A 128 -9.86 19.28 -8.67
CA GLU A 128 -10.21 17.92 -9.07
C GLU A 128 -8.97 17.10 -9.41
N LEU A 129 -8.02 17.68 -10.16
CA LEU A 129 -6.77 17.02 -10.52
C LEU A 129 -5.90 16.75 -9.28
N SER A 130 -5.76 17.74 -8.40
CA SER A 130 -5.03 17.60 -7.14
C SER A 130 -5.63 16.50 -6.25
N THR A 131 -6.96 16.48 -6.09
CA THR A 131 -7.63 15.44 -5.29
C THR A 131 -7.52 14.05 -5.94
N LYS A 132 -7.57 13.95 -7.27
CA LYS A 132 -7.31 12.68 -7.99
C LYS A 132 -5.89 12.18 -7.76
N HIS A 133 -4.88 13.03 -7.95
CA HIS A 133 -3.49 12.66 -7.69
C HIS A 133 -3.23 12.30 -6.24
N GLN A 134 -3.83 13.01 -5.28
CA GLN A 134 -3.71 12.64 -3.86
C GLN A 134 -4.33 11.26 -3.56
N LYS A 135 -5.44 10.91 -4.22
CA LYS A 135 -6.04 9.57 -4.10
C LYS A 135 -5.17 8.50 -4.74
N GLU A 136 -4.62 8.77 -5.93
CA GLU A 136 -3.71 7.86 -6.63
C GLU A 136 -2.42 7.62 -5.83
N LEU A 137 -1.82 8.68 -5.28
CA LEU A 137 -0.63 8.56 -4.44
C LEU A 137 -0.89 7.71 -3.20
N LYS A 138 -2.00 7.95 -2.49
CA LYS A 138 -2.36 7.13 -1.34
C LYS A 138 -2.60 5.67 -1.72
N ALA A 139 -3.29 5.42 -2.83
CA ALA A 139 -3.51 4.05 -3.30
C ALA A 139 -2.19 3.35 -3.64
N LEU A 140 -1.24 4.05 -4.26
CA LEU A 140 0.09 3.52 -4.56
C LEU A 140 0.94 3.31 -3.30
N GLU A 141 0.83 4.18 -2.30
CA GLU A 141 1.49 4.01 -1.00
C GLU A 141 0.94 2.77 -0.26
N ASP A 142 -0.38 2.63 -0.19
CA ASP A 142 -1.04 1.47 0.43
C ASP A 142 -0.68 0.16 -0.29
N GLU A 143 -0.63 0.18 -1.62
CA GLU A 143 -0.22 -0.96 -2.44
C GLU A 143 1.26 -1.31 -2.20
N LYS A 144 2.15 -0.30 -2.21
CA LYS A 144 3.57 -0.47 -1.91
C LYS A 144 3.78 -1.09 -0.54
N ASP A 145 3.11 -0.59 0.50
CA ASP A 145 3.26 -1.10 1.86
C ASP A 145 2.69 -2.52 1.99
N THR A 146 1.60 -2.83 1.29
CA THR A 146 1.04 -4.18 1.21
C THR A 146 2.02 -5.15 0.57
N TRP A 147 2.62 -4.79 -0.57
CA TRP A 147 3.60 -5.62 -1.26
C TRP A 147 4.88 -5.78 -0.46
N ARG A 148 5.36 -4.70 0.16
CA ARG A 148 6.52 -4.74 1.06
C ARG A 148 6.29 -5.70 2.21
N SER A 149 5.16 -5.59 2.91
CA SER A 149 4.83 -6.49 4.02
C SER A 149 4.71 -7.94 3.57
N ARG A 150 4.09 -8.21 2.41
CA ARG A 150 4.01 -9.58 1.85
C ARG A 150 5.38 -10.13 1.50
N TYR A 151 6.24 -9.31 0.89
CA TYR A 151 7.60 -9.69 0.54
C TYR A 151 8.46 -9.97 1.77
N GLU A 152 8.41 -9.09 2.77
CA GLU A 152 9.14 -9.28 4.04
C GLU A 152 8.68 -10.55 4.75
N ASN A 153 7.35 -10.73 4.93
CA ASN A 153 6.79 -11.91 5.59
C ASN A 153 7.17 -13.21 4.86
N SER A 154 7.04 -13.25 3.53
CA SER A 154 7.37 -14.45 2.74
C SER A 154 8.87 -14.76 2.74
N SER A 155 9.73 -13.73 2.69
CA SER A 155 11.18 -13.89 2.76
C SER A 155 11.62 -14.41 4.12
N ILE A 156 11.07 -13.85 5.20
CA ILE A 156 11.34 -14.28 6.58
C ILE A 156 10.83 -15.70 6.81
N GLU A 157 9.61 -16.01 6.37
CA GLU A 157 9.02 -17.35 6.50
C GLU A 157 9.89 -18.41 5.81
N ARG A 158 10.30 -18.13 4.58
CA ARG A 158 11.17 -19.04 3.83
C ARG A 158 12.52 -19.20 4.51
N ALA A 159 13.18 -18.11 4.89
CA ALA A 159 14.50 -18.17 5.52
C ALA A 159 14.49 -18.97 6.83
N ILE A 160 13.49 -18.77 7.69
CA ILE A 160 13.37 -19.52 8.94
C ILE A 160 13.08 -21.00 8.66
N LYS A 161 12.15 -21.31 7.75
CA LYS A 161 11.78 -22.71 7.47
C LYS A 161 12.91 -23.48 6.79
N ASP A 162 13.59 -22.87 5.82
CA ASP A 162 14.71 -23.48 5.10
C ASP A 162 15.86 -23.77 6.08
N ALA A 163 16.23 -22.81 6.94
CA ALA A 163 17.26 -23.02 7.96
C ALA A 163 16.83 -24.00 9.07
N ALA A 164 15.56 -24.00 9.47
CA ALA A 164 15.02 -24.98 10.42
C ALA A 164 15.12 -26.41 9.87
N LEU A 165 14.79 -26.62 8.59
CA LEU A 165 14.93 -27.90 7.92
C LEU A 165 16.40 -28.33 7.82
N GLU A 166 17.29 -27.42 7.43
CA GLU A 166 18.73 -27.68 7.33
C GLU A 166 19.33 -28.13 8.68
N HIS A 167 18.89 -27.53 9.78
CA HIS A 167 19.33 -27.90 11.13
C HIS A 167 18.53 -29.03 11.78
N GLY A 168 17.65 -29.71 11.04
CA GLY A 168 16.94 -30.90 11.52
C GLY A 168 15.83 -30.60 12.53
N ALA A 169 15.05 -29.55 12.30
CA ALA A 169 13.87 -29.25 13.11
C ALA A 169 12.77 -30.30 12.90
N LYS A 170 12.17 -30.78 14.01
CA LYS A 170 11.03 -31.72 13.98
C LYS A 170 9.79 -31.11 13.35
N VAL A 171 9.52 -29.85 13.71
CA VAL A 171 8.35 -29.09 13.26
C VAL A 171 8.80 -27.68 12.87
N PRO A 172 9.22 -27.45 11.61
CA PRO A 172 9.69 -26.14 11.15
C PRO A 172 8.70 -24.99 11.40
N ASN A 173 7.39 -25.27 11.30
CA ASN A 173 6.33 -24.30 11.56
C ASN A 173 6.30 -23.79 13.02
N GLN A 174 6.75 -24.61 13.98
CA GLN A 174 6.83 -24.20 15.39
C GLN A 174 7.97 -23.21 15.61
N ILE A 175 9.13 -23.46 15.00
CA ILE A 175 10.27 -22.53 15.02
C ILE A 175 9.90 -21.21 14.33
N PHE A 176 9.23 -21.28 13.16
CA PHE A 176 8.70 -20.09 12.48
C PHE A 176 7.78 -19.26 13.38
N SER A 177 6.81 -19.90 14.04
CA SER A 177 5.88 -19.19 14.93
C SER A 177 6.57 -18.50 16.11
N MET A 178 7.65 -19.09 16.61
CA MET A 178 8.44 -18.55 17.71
C MET A 178 9.34 -17.39 17.28
N LEU A 179 9.98 -17.50 16.11
CA LEU A 179 11.00 -16.54 15.66
C LEU A 179 10.46 -15.42 14.78
N ARG A 180 9.27 -15.56 14.19
CA ARG A 180 8.67 -14.56 13.29
C ARG A 180 8.66 -13.16 13.90
N GLY A 181 8.27 -13.02 15.17
CA GLY A 181 8.17 -11.72 15.83
C GLY A 181 9.52 -11.04 16.09
N ASN A 182 10.60 -11.83 16.14
CA ASN A 182 11.95 -11.38 16.45
C ASN A 182 12.86 -11.41 15.21
N THR A 183 12.30 -11.61 14.02
CA THR A 183 13.05 -11.65 12.76
C THR A 183 12.69 -10.46 11.91
N LYS A 184 13.70 -9.81 11.36
CA LYS A 184 13.57 -8.65 10.48
C LYS A 184 14.44 -8.83 9.25
N LEU A 185 14.06 -8.18 8.16
CA LEU A 185 14.83 -8.16 6.93
C LEU A 185 15.70 -6.90 6.94
N GLU A 186 17.02 -7.08 6.95
CA GLU A 186 17.99 -5.99 6.96
C GLU A 186 18.80 -5.99 5.66
N GLU A 187 19.16 -4.80 5.19
CA GLU A 187 20.02 -4.66 4.01
C GLU A 187 21.47 -4.93 4.40
N ILE A 188 22.15 -5.76 3.61
CA ILE A 188 23.57 -6.07 3.82
C ILE A 188 24.37 -4.82 3.46
N VAL A 189 25.14 -4.33 4.44
CA VAL A 189 26.07 -3.21 4.26
C VAL A 189 27.48 -3.78 4.09
N GLU A 190 28.02 -3.67 2.89
CA GLU A 190 29.42 -4.00 2.58
C GLU A 190 30.20 -2.67 2.42
N ASP A 191 31.32 -2.51 3.15
CA ASP A 191 32.18 -1.32 3.08
C ASP A 191 31.46 0.03 3.29
N GLY A 192 30.41 0.03 4.12
CA GLY A 192 29.61 1.22 4.40
C GLY A 192 28.62 1.61 3.28
N GLN A 193 28.49 0.79 2.24
CA GLN A 193 27.54 0.99 1.16
C GLN A 193 26.40 -0.03 1.22
N ALA A 194 25.19 0.48 0.99
CA ALA A 194 23.98 -0.32 0.90
C ALA A 194 24.03 -1.13 -0.42
N THR A 195 24.05 -2.45 -0.33
CA THR A 195 24.28 -3.32 -1.49
C THR A 195 23.01 -3.61 -2.30
N GLY A 196 21.84 -3.20 -1.81
CA GLY A 196 20.53 -3.59 -2.34
C GLY A 196 20.17 -5.05 -2.07
N ARG A 197 21.03 -5.81 -1.37
CA ARG A 197 20.77 -7.20 -0.98
C ARG A 197 20.24 -7.23 0.43
N PHE A 198 19.23 -8.06 0.65
CA PHE A 198 18.56 -8.18 1.93
C PHE A 198 18.82 -9.55 2.55
N GLN A 199 19.09 -9.57 3.86
CA GLN A 199 19.28 -10.78 4.65
C GLN A 199 18.32 -10.77 5.85
N SER A 200 17.78 -11.93 6.20
CA SER A 200 16.97 -12.07 7.41
C SER A 200 17.88 -12.20 8.63
N VAL A 201 17.61 -11.36 9.63
CA VAL A 201 18.34 -11.29 10.88
C VAL A 201 17.36 -11.56 12.01
N THR A 202 17.70 -12.50 12.89
CA THR A 202 16.84 -12.97 13.97
C THR A 202 17.49 -12.70 15.31
N THR A 203 16.73 -12.14 16.25
CA THR A 203 17.15 -11.97 17.64
C THR A 203 16.71 -13.19 18.46
N ILE A 204 17.68 -13.87 19.09
CA ILE A 204 17.47 -15.05 19.93
C ILE A 204 18.09 -14.86 21.31
N MET A 205 17.50 -15.50 22.32
CA MET A 205 18.12 -15.66 23.63
C MET A 205 18.99 -16.91 23.64
N GLY A 206 20.23 -16.79 24.10
CA GLY A 206 21.16 -17.92 24.17
C GLY A 206 22.17 -17.76 25.29
N TYR A 207 22.92 -18.82 25.57
CA TYR A 207 24.03 -18.74 26.51
C TYR A 207 25.21 -18.00 25.86
N GLY A 208 25.80 -17.05 26.60
CA GLY A 208 27.05 -16.38 26.22
C GLY A 208 28.25 -17.33 26.23
N GLU A 209 29.42 -16.84 25.81
CA GLU A 209 30.67 -17.63 25.78
C GLU A 209 31.02 -18.24 27.16
N ASP A 210 30.63 -17.55 28.24
CA ASP A 210 30.85 -17.98 29.63
C ASP A 210 29.86 -19.05 30.12
N GLY A 211 28.83 -19.40 29.34
CA GLY A 211 27.87 -20.47 29.64
C GLY A 211 26.89 -20.20 30.80
N GLU A 212 27.04 -19.11 31.55
CA GLU A 212 26.22 -18.82 32.74
C GLU A 212 25.11 -17.79 32.49
N ASN A 213 25.29 -16.84 31.57
CA ASN A 213 24.35 -15.74 31.34
C ASN A 213 23.58 -15.92 30.03
N VAL A 214 22.26 -15.69 30.09
CA VAL A 214 21.39 -15.63 28.92
C VAL A 214 21.41 -14.20 28.37
N THR A 215 21.80 -14.04 27.12
CA THR A 215 21.85 -12.73 26.43
C THR A 215 21.17 -12.79 25.07
N ASP A 216 20.71 -11.63 24.59
CA ASP A 216 20.10 -11.48 23.27
C ASP A 216 21.18 -11.38 22.19
N PHE A 217 21.15 -12.28 21.22
CA PHE A 217 22.03 -12.29 20.05
C PHE A 217 21.22 -11.95 18.81
N THR A 218 21.67 -10.96 18.06
CA THR A 218 21.10 -10.60 16.76
C THR A 218 22.02 -11.15 15.68
N LEU A 219 21.60 -12.25 15.04
CA LEU A 219 22.42 -13.02 14.10
C LEU A 219 21.65 -13.26 12.79
N PRO A 220 22.34 -13.55 11.68
CA PRO A 220 21.70 -14.10 10.49
C PRO A 220 20.80 -15.29 10.86
N THR A 221 19.61 -15.38 10.28
CA THR A 221 18.60 -16.37 10.69
C THR A 221 19.13 -17.81 10.70
N ALA A 222 19.97 -18.19 9.74
CA ALA A 222 20.58 -19.51 9.70
C ALA A 222 21.48 -19.77 10.91
N GLU A 223 22.36 -18.81 11.25
CA GLU A 223 23.26 -18.89 12.40
C GLU A 223 22.49 -18.86 13.73
N ALA A 224 21.41 -18.07 13.80
CA ALA A 224 20.54 -18.05 14.96
C ALA A 224 19.93 -19.44 15.24
N ILE A 225 19.40 -20.11 14.21
CA ILE A 225 18.83 -21.45 14.37
C ILE A 225 19.92 -22.48 14.69
N ALA A 226 21.12 -22.35 14.11
CA ALA A 226 22.27 -23.16 14.46
C ALA A 226 22.62 -23.02 15.95
N LYS A 227 22.73 -21.79 16.45
CA LYS A 227 23.00 -21.51 17.87
C LYS A 227 21.89 -22.02 18.78
N MET A 228 20.62 -21.86 18.40
CA MET A 228 19.48 -22.41 19.15
C MET A 228 19.56 -23.94 19.31
N ARG A 229 20.12 -24.63 18.32
CA ARG A 229 20.35 -26.07 18.37
C ARG A 229 21.56 -26.43 19.23
N GLU A 230 22.57 -25.57 19.28
CA GLU A 230 23.80 -25.81 20.05
C GLU A 230 23.63 -25.52 21.54
N ASP A 231 22.91 -24.45 21.89
CA ASP A 231 22.68 -24.03 23.27
C ASP A 231 21.82 -25.04 24.07
N GLY A 232 21.15 -25.98 23.40
CA GLY A 232 20.37 -27.07 24.00
C GLY A 232 19.06 -26.65 24.68
N LEU A 233 18.82 -25.35 24.86
CA LEU A 233 17.58 -24.79 25.42
C LEU A 233 16.32 -25.24 24.69
N ASN A 234 16.45 -25.48 23.38
CA ASN A 234 15.36 -25.83 22.48
C ASN A 234 15.48 -27.25 21.92
N ASP A 235 16.13 -28.18 22.63
CA ASP A 235 16.35 -29.58 22.21
C ASP A 235 15.05 -30.31 21.83
N ASN A 236 13.91 -29.91 22.40
CA ASN A 236 12.60 -30.44 22.05
C ASN A 236 12.19 -30.13 20.61
N LEU A 237 12.67 -29.04 20.02
CA LEU A 237 12.32 -28.58 18.67
C LEU A 237 13.13 -29.26 17.56
N PHE A 238 14.28 -29.83 17.89
CA PHE A 238 15.20 -30.45 16.94
C PHE A 238 15.24 -31.97 17.08
N ASP A 239 15.58 -32.65 16.00
CA ASP A 239 15.92 -34.06 16.03
C ASP A 239 17.20 -34.27 16.83
N SER A 240 17.15 -35.26 17.73
CA SER A 240 18.31 -35.60 18.53
C SER A 240 19.42 -36.04 17.58
N LYS A 241 20.63 -35.50 17.77
CA LYS A 241 21.85 -35.98 17.07
C LYS A 241 22.15 -37.45 17.40
N GLN A 242 21.45 -38.04 18.37
CA GLN A 242 21.61 -39.41 18.79
C GLN A 242 20.94 -40.36 17.80
N LYS A 243 21.77 -41.14 17.10
CA LYS A 243 21.36 -42.23 16.24
C LYS A 243 20.36 -43.12 17.00
N ALA A 244 19.15 -43.24 16.47
CA ALA A 244 18.12 -44.15 16.98
C ALA A 244 18.72 -45.55 17.10
N GLY A 245 18.85 -46.06 18.34
CA GLY A 245 19.52 -47.33 18.63
C GLY A 245 20.72 -47.21 19.59
N THR A 246 21.21 -46.00 19.86
CA THR A 246 22.16 -45.78 20.97
C THR A 246 21.33 -45.64 22.24
N GLY A 247 20.93 -46.77 22.81
CA GLY A 247 20.16 -46.85 24.06
C GLY A 247 20.94 -46.23 25.21
N ARG A 248 20.84 -44.91 25.38
CA ARG A 248 21.16 -44.26 26.65
C ARG A 248 20.00 -44.61 27.56
N GLY A 249 20.21 -45.68 28.35
CA GLY A 249 19.24 -46.23 29.28
C GLY A 249 18.47 -45.11 29.94
N GLY A 250 17.14 -45.17 29.79
CA GLY A 250 16.25 -44.27 30.49
C GLY A 250 16.69 -44.24 31.94
N ARG A 251 17.04 -43.06 32.42
CA ARG A 251 16.98 -42.73 33.84
C ARG A 251 15.49 -42.76 34.21
N THR A 252 14.89 -43.94 34.17
CA THR A 252 13.74 -44.29 35.01
C THR A 252 14.26 -44.05 36.41
N GLY A 253 13.63 -43.10 37.10
CA GLY A 253 14.11 -42.57 38.37
C GLY A 253 14.65 -43.69 39.24
N THR A 254 15.96 -43.72 39.42
CA THR A 254 16.60 -44.50 40.46
C THR A 254 16.03 -43.91 41.74
N GLN A 255 14.96 -44.51 42.26
CA GLN A 255 14.79 -44.55 43.70
C GLN A 255 16.08 -45.22 44.17
N ARG A 256 17.06 -44.39 44.52
CA ARG A 256 18.30 -44.84 45.12
C ARG A 256 17.83 -45.72 46.27
N TYR A 257 18.20 -46.98 46.22
CA TYR A 257 18.19 -47.85 47.37
C TYR A 257 18.75 -47.05 48.55
N THR A 258 17.87 -46.66 49.47
CA THR A 258 18.28 -46.07 50.74
C THR A 258 18.55 -47.23 51.68
N ALA A 259 19.60 -47.13 52.49
CA ALA A 259 20.02 -48.21 53.39
C ALA A 259 18.94 -48.63 54.40
N ASP A 260 17.86 -47.86 54.52
CA ASP A 260 16.81 -48.00 55.52
C ASP A 260 15.66 -48.94 55.10
N ARG A 261 15.65 -49.47 53.87
CA ARG A 261 14.64 -50.44 53.42
C ARG A 261 15.27 -51.65 52.71
N PRO A 262 14.69 -52.86 52.84
CA PRO A 262 15.14 -54.01 52.05
C PRO A 262 14.96 -53.70 50.57
N PRO A 263 15.90 -54.14 49.71
CA PRO A 263 15.74 -54.01 48.27
C PRO A 263 14.50 -54.81 47.82
N VAL A 264 13.80 -54.34 46.78
CA VAL A 264 12.70 -55.09 46.14
C VAL A 264 13.01 -55.34 44.66
N PRO A 265 12.48 -56.40 44.02
CA PRO A 265 12.80 -56.72 42.62
C PRO A 265 12.53 -55.59 41.62
N ALA A 266 11.57 -54.71 41.93
CA ALA A 266 11.25 -53.53 41.11
C ALA A 266 12.43 -52.52 41.04
N ASP A 267 13.28 -52.46 42.06
CA ASP A 267 14.45 -51.56 42.09
C ASP A 267 15.52 -51.96 41.05
N PHE A 268 15.50 -53.22 40.58
CA PHE A 268 16.51 -53.81 39.69
C PHE A 268 16.01 -54.03 38.26
N GLY A 269 14.86 -53.46 37.90
CA GLY A 269 14.34 -53.53 36.52
C GLY A 269 14.10 -54.94 35.99
N GLY A 270 13.92 -55.93 36.87
CA GLY A 270 13.72 -57.34 36.52
C GLY A 270 14.98 -58.21 36.50
N ASP A 271 16.16 -57.66 36.83
CA ASP A 271 17.37 -58.45 37.02
C ASP A 271 17.34 -59.16 38.39
N MET A 272 16.98 -60.44 38.37
CA MET A 272 16.79 -61.24 39.58
C MET A 272 18.09 -61.66 40.26
N ASP A 273 19.21 -61.69 39.53
CA ASP A 273 20.50 -62.06 40.11
C ASP A 273 21.11 -60.85 40.83
N ALA A 274 21.04 -59.65 40.24
CA ALA A 274 21.41 -58.40 40.90
C ALA A 274 20.56 -58.13 42.16
N PHE A 275 19.26 -58.45 42.12
CA PHE A 275 18.38 -58.35 43.28
C PHE A 275 18.81 -59.28 44.44
N LYS A 276 19.15 -60.54 44.14
CA LYS A 276 19.57 -61.51 45.17
C LYS A 276 20.84 -61.07 45.87
N ASP A 277 21.84 -60.64 45.11
CA ASP A 277 23.12 -60.18 45.67
C ASP A 277 22.92 -58.97 46.60
N ALA A 278 22.13 -57.99 46.17
CA ALA A 278 21.81 -56.82 46.98
C ALA A 278 20.97 -57.17 48.24
N TYR A 279 20.05 -58.14 48.12
CA TYR A 279 19.24 -58.60 49.24
C TYR A 279 20.07 -59.36 50.28
N ASP A 280 21.00 -60.21 49.84
CA ASP A 280 21.91 -60.93 50.74
C ASP A 280 22.86 -59.99 51.48
N ASP A 281 23.38 -58.96 50.81
CA ASP A 281 24.19 -57.91 51.44
C ASP A 281 23.38 -57.09 52.47
N TRP A 282 22.15 -56.70 52.13
CA TRP A 282 21.25 -56.02 53.08
C TRP A 282 20.96 -56.92 54.29
N ARG A 283 20.63 -58.19 54.05
CA ARG A 283 20.34 -59.17 55.10
C ARG A 283 21.52 -59.35 56.03
N LYS A 284 22.74 -59.49 55.50
CA LYS A 284 23.98 -59.62 56.30
C LYS A 284 24.27 -58.38 57.15
N LYS A 285 23.84 -57.20 56.72
CA LYS A 285 24.08 -55.95 57.44
C LYS A 285 23.06 -55.69 58.56
N PHE A 286 21.82 -56.14 58.41
CA PHE A 286 20.72 -55.77 59.31
C PHE A 286 20.08 -56.92 60.10
N LEU A 287 20.33 -58.18 59.72
CA LEU A 287 19.70 -59.37 60.34
C LEU A 287 20.71 -60.32 61.00
N THR A 288 22.01 -60.02 60.97
CA THR A 288 23.08 -60.74 61.69
C THR A 288 23.88 -59.76 62.52
#